data_AF-A0A165NW05-F1
#
_entry.id   AF-A0A165NW05-F1
#
_cell.length_a   1.000
_cell.length_b   1.000
_cell.length_c   1.000
_cell.angle_alpha   90.00
_cell.angle_beta   90.00
_cell.angle_gamma   90.00
#
_symmetry.space_group_name_H-M   'P 1'
#
loop_
_entity.id
_entity.type
_entity.pdbx_description
1 polymer ?
#
loop_
_entity_poly.entity_id
_entity_poly.type
_entity_poly.pdbx_seq_one_letter_code
_entity_poly.pdbx_strand_id
1 'polypeptide(L)' 'MDRIPTELWRRTFSFACTDDGGTGRSLSAVSKYVRDASDHYRYQSMALLETSRFPPFLLCY' A
#
# COMPACT_ATOMS: atom_id res chain seq x y z
N MET A 1 -12.53 8.84 13.01
CA MET A 1 -12.55 8.72 11.53
C MET A 1 -13.85 8.08 11.03
N ASP A 2 -14.84 7.91 11.90
CA ASP A 2 -15.94 6.95 11.78
C ASP A 2 -17.15 7.48 10.98
N ARG A 3 -16.95 8.60 10.27
CA ARG A 3 -17.99 9.26 9.47
C ARG A 3 -17.65 9.33 7.99
N ILE A 4 -16.45 8.91 7.60
CA ILE A 4 -16.03 8.93 6.20
C ILE A 4 -16.23 7.52 5.62
N PRO A 5 -17.02 7.40 4.52
CA PRO A 5 -17.23 6.13 3.84
C PRO A 5 -15.91 5.48 3.42
N THR A 6 -15.86 4.15 3.48
CA THR A 6 -14.68 3.36 3.14
C THR A 6 -14.24 3.56 1.68
N GLU A 7 -15.16 3.90 0.77
CA GLU A 7 -14.89 4.27 -0.63
C GLU A 7 -13.91 5.44 -0.76
N LEU A 8 -14.08 6.47 0.07
CA LEU A 8 -13.21 7.64 0.03
C LEU A 8 -11.83 7.31 0.58
N TRP A 9 -11.78 6.51 1.65
CA TRP A 9 -10.52 5.99 2.17
C TRP A 9 -9.77 5.14 1.15
N ARG A 10 -10.48 4.27 0.44
CA ARG A 10 -9.92 3.44 -0.64
C ARG A 10 -9.25 4.28 -1.71
N ARG A 11 -9.89 5.38 -2.14
CA ARG A 11 -9.29 6.30 -3.12
C ARG A 11 -8.06 7.00 -2.58
N THR A 12 -8.06 7.41 -1.31
CA THR A 12 -6.85 7.98 -0.68
C THR A 12 -5.73 6.95 -0.61
N PHE A 13 -6.02 5.72 -0.18
CA PHE A 13 -5.03 4.65 -0.05
C PHE A 13 -4.44 4.22 -1.39
N SER A 14 -5.21 4.26 -2.47
CA SER A 14 -4.69 3.99 -3.82
C SER A 14 -3.67 5.00 -4.31
N PHE A 15 -3.61 6.20 -3.74
CA PHE A 15 -2.56 7.18 -4.03
C PHE A 15 -1.47 7.19 -2.95
N ALA A 16 -1.85 6.97 -1.69
CA ALA A 16 -0.90 6.97 -0.58
C ALA A 16 0.08 5.79 -0.69
N CYS A 17 -0.38 4.61 -1.07
CA CYS A 17 0.46 3.42 -1.19
C CYS A 17 1.10 3.26 -2.58
N THR A 18 1.25 4.36 -3.33
CA THR A 18 2.05 4.35 -4.57
C THR A 18 3.52 4.69 -4.37
N ASP A 19 3.89 5.10 -3.16
CA ASP A 19 5.25 5.45 -2.77
C ASP A 19 6.11 4.21 -2.45
N ASP A 20 7.29 4.41 -1.89
CA ASP A 20 8.20 3.36 -1.42
C ASP A 20 7.65 2.52 -0.23
N GLY A 21 6.36 2.66 0.07
CA GLY A 21 5.66 2.02 1.18
C GLY A 21 5.71 2.83 2.48
N GLY A 22 6.38 4.01 2.49
CA GLY A 22 6.48 4.88 3.65
C GLY A 22 5.11 5.38 4.15
N THR A 23 4.25 5.83 3.26
CA THR A 23 2.92 6.33 3.63
C THR A 23 2.00 5.17 4.04
N GLY A 24 2.05 4.02 3.36
CA GLY A 24 1.29 2.83 3.74
C GLY A 24 1.63 2.35 5.17
N ARG A 25 2.91 2.40 5.56
CA ARG A 25 3.36 2.11 6.93
C ARG A 25 2.79 3.11 7.94
N SER A 26 2.82 4.40 7.60
CA SER A 26 2.30 5.47 8.46
C SER A 26 0.79 5.33 8.71
N LEU A 27 0.03 5.02 7.66
CA LEU A 27 -1.41 4.76 7.74
C LEU A 27 -1.72 3.55 8.65
N SER A 28 -0.96 2.47 8.53
CA SER A 28 -1.13 1.27 9.36
C SER A 28 -0.93 1.52 10.87
N ALA A 29 -0.24 2.61 11.24
CA ALA A 29 -0.02 2.98 12.64
C ALA A 29 -1.15 3.85 13.24
N VAL A 30 -2.06 4.39 12.42
CA VAL A 30 -3.10 5.33 12.88
C VAL A 30 -4.16 4.64 13.74
N SER A 31 -4.70 3.51 13.27
CA SER A 31 -5.70 2.73 14.00
C SER A 31 -5.86 1.33 13.42
N LYS A 32 -6.58 0.44 14.12
CA LYS A 32 -6.94 -0.89 13.60
C LYS A 32 -7.76 -0.78 12.31
N TYR A 33 -8.76 0.10 12.28
CA TYR A 33 -9.59 0.32 11.08
C TYR A 33 -8.76 0.80 9.89
N VAL A 34 -7.89 1.78 10.08
CA VAL A 34 -7.07 2.32 8.98
C VAL A 34 -6.07 1.28 8.49
N ARG A 35 -5.48 0.49 9.41
CA ARG A 35 -4.63 -0.64 9.05
C ARG A 35 -5.36 -1.62 8.13
N ASP A 36 -6.50 -2.14 8.57
CA ASP A 36 -7.26 -3.15 7.81
C ASP A 36 -7.72 -2.59 6.45
N ALA A 37 -8.16 -1.33 6.41
CA ALA A 37 -8.61 -0.69 5.19
C ALA A 37 -7.45 -0.36 4.22
N SER A 38 -6.25 -0.03 4.72
CA SER A 38 -5.07 0.28 3.91
C SER A 38 -4.29 -0.95 3.44
N ASP A 39 -4.48 -2.10 4.08
CA ASP A 39 -3.72 -3.34 3.78
C ASP A 39 -3.88 -3.79 2.32
N HIS A 40 -5.08 -3.60 1.76
CA HIS A 40 -5.42 -3.89 0.36
C HIS A 40 -4.61 -3.07 -0.67
N TYR A 41 -3.93 -2.01 -0.21
CA TYR A 41 -3.17 -1.08 -1.04
C TYR A 41 -1.66 -1.20 -0.86
N ARG A 42 -1.19 -1.93 0.15
CA ARG A 42 0.22 -1.98 0.60
C ARG A 42 1.24 -2.43 -0.45
N TYR A 43 0.77 -3.05 -1.55
CA TYR A 43 1.62 -3.57 -2.63
C TYR A 43 1.12 -3.22 -4.03
N GLN A 44 0.22 -2.23 -4.17
CA GLN A 44 -0.30 -1.86 -5.49
C GLN A 44 0.72 -1.15 -6.38
N SER A 45 1.75 -0.53 -5.79
CA SER A 45 2.87 0.06 -6.51
C SER A 45 4.16 -0.49 -5.93
N MET A 46 4.76 -1.44 -6.64
CA MET A 46 6.11 -1.90 -6.32
C MET A 46 7.05 -1.28 -7.36
N ALA A 47 7.80 -0.27 -6.94
CA ALA A 47 8.91 0.23 -7.73
C ALA A 47 10.05 -0.79 -7.64
N LEU A 48 10.45 -1.37 -8.78
CA LEU A 48 11.63 -2.21 -8.86
C LEU A 48 12.87 -1.32 -8.83
N LEU A 49 13.31 -0.98 -7.62
CA LEU A 49 14.58 -0.31 -7.37
C LEU A 49 15.68 -1.38 -7.47
N GLU A 50 16.29 -1.46 -8.66
CA GLU A 50 17.42 -2.34 -9.02
C GLU A 50 17.05 -3.72 -9.63
N THR A 51 17.34 -3.86 -10.92
CA THR A 51 17.17 -5.09 -11.73
C THR A 51 18.36 -6.05 -11.65
N SER A 52 19.41 -5.74 -10.87
CA SER A 52 20.66 -6.51 -10.87
C SER A 52 20.56 -7.85 -10.10
N ARG A 53 19.51 -8.04 -9.28
CA ARG A 53 19.33 -9.24 -8.47
C ARG A 53 17.87 -9.65 -8.38
N PHE A 54 17.31 -10.12 -9.50
CA PHE A 54 15.99 -10.73 -9.51
C PHE A 54 16.00 -12.01 -8.66
N PRO A 55 15.17 -12.09 -7.61
CA PRO A 55 14.84 -13.38 -7.03
C PRO A 55 13.91 -14.15 -7.99
N PRO A 56 14.01 -15.49 -8.03
CA PRO A 56 13.38 -16.32 -9.08
C PRO A 56 11.85 -16.23 -9.15
N PHE A 57 11.18 -15.63 -8.16
CA PHE A 57 9.72 -15.49 -8.14
C PHE A 57 9.17 -14.43 -9.11
N LEU A 58 9.99 -13.51 -9.64
CA LEU A 58 9.56 -12.48 -10.61
C LEU A 58 9.77 -12.86 -12.08
N LEU A 59 10.46 -13.98 -12.36
CA LEU A 59 10.76 -14.43 -13.73
C LEU A 59 9.69 -15.36 -14.33
N CYS A 60 8.67 -15.75 -13.55
CA CYS A 60 7.63 -16.70 -13.96
C CYS A 60 6.28 -16.05 -14.30
N TYR A 61 6.24 -14.75 -14.64
CA TYR A 61 5.05 -14.07 -15.15
C TYR A 61 5.31 -13.49 -16.54
#